data_AF-A0A978VU81-F1
#
_entry.id   AF-A0A978VU81-F1
#
_cell.length_a   1.000
_cell.length_b   1.000
_cell.length_c   1.000
_cell.angle_alpha   90.00
_cell.angle_beta   90.00
_cell.angle_gamma   90.00
#
_symmetry.space_group_name_H-M   'P 1'
#
loop_
_entity.id
_entity.type
_entity.pdbx_description
1 polymer ?
#
loop_
_entity_poly.entity_id
_entity_poly.type
_entity_poly.pdbx_seq_one_letter_code
_entity_poly.pdbx_strand_id
1 'polypeptide(L)'
;MIYHDSMLYALEHYERGHGCVEVWDLHRDFPKKITRIIHPTKLPEFARLYLAESLGDILYVLRITTNHDDDNHPDYKDEYFIYKLNYCARRWEKVKSLKGQTLFLGGNKLLSLCARDFPEWEQNSLYITYRFPFDLFADGDQYFRDVGLNELKVWVMHIWEAILRVEKALEMTKRKDSWEFLCYKKHKEISEKKFLVMEKSALDTIEEKTLKIWAFLVDLEVEAFQEVALNSIFDLEISSQ
;
A
#
# COMPACT_ATOMS: atom_id res chain seq x y z
N MET A 1 -7.43 -5.54 -3.72
CA MET A 1 -7.77 -6.38 -4.89
C MET A 1 -6.91 -5.95 -6.05
N ILE A 2 -6.43 -6.88 -6.88
CA ILE A 2 -5.50 -6.62 -7.98
C ILE A 2 -6.02 -7.31 -9.25
N TYR A 3 -6.00 -6.62 -10.39
CA TYR A 3 -6.33 -7.20 -11.69
C TYR A 3 -5.05 -7.33 -12.53
N HIS A 4 -4.73 -8.54 -12.95
CA HIS A 4 -3.51 -8.87 -13.66
C HIS A 4 -3.74 -10.08 -14.57
N ASP A 5 -3.27 -10.02 -15.82
CA ASP A 5 -3.40 -11.07 -16.83
C ASP A 5 -4.83 -11.66 -16.94
N SER A 6 -5.82 -10.77 -17.04
CA SER A 6 -7.25 -11.12 -17.11
C SER A 6 -7.83 -11.85 -15.90
N MET A 7 -7.04 -11.95 -14.83
CA MET A 7 -7.44 -12.53 -13.56
C MET A 7 -7.57 -11.44 -12.49
N LEU A 8 -8.54 -11.62 -11.62
CA LEU A 8 -8.77 -10.77 -10.46
C LEU A 8 -8.35 -11.52 -9.19
N TYR A 9 -7.45 -10.91 -8.44
CA TYR A 9 -6.91 -11.39 -7.18
C TYR A 9 -7.52 -10.58 -6.04
N ALA A 10 -8.40 -11.19 -5.27
CA ALA A 10 -9.07 -10.55 -4.15
C ALA A 10 -8.60 -11.16 -2.83
N LEU A 11 -8.13 -10.32 -1.90
CA LEU A 11 -7.94 -10.75 -0.51
C LEU A 11 -9.31 -11.04 0.08
N GLU A 12 -9.46 -12.25 0.62
CA GLU A 12 -10.66 -12.63 1.35
C GLU A 12 -10.57 -12.09 2.77
N HIS A 13 -11.70 -11.56 3.28
CA HIS A 13 -11.74 -10.98 4.61
C HIS A 13 -11.46 -12.04 5.68
N TYR A 14 -10.70 -11.65 6.68
CA TYR A 14 -10.02 -12.54 7.62
C TYR A 14 -10.97 -12.99 8.74
N GLU A 15 -11.69 -14.10 8.55
CA GLU A 15 -12.56 -14.65 9.60
C GLU A 15 -12.10 -16.02 10.15
N ARG A 16 -11.10 -16.69 9.54
CA ARG A 16 -10.73 -18.09 9.91
C ARG A 16 -9.23 -18.38 10.00
N GLY A 17 -8.41 -17.37 10.32
CA GLY A 17 -7.00 -17.57 10.69
C GLY A 17 -6.06 -17.99 9.55
N HIS A 18 -6.52 -17.98 8.31
CA HIS A 18 -5.67 -18.13 7.14
C HIS A 18 -5.85 -16.93 6.22
N GLY A 19 -4.74 -16.30 5.83
CA GLY A 19 -4.73 -15.39 4.70
C GLY A 19 -5.11 -16.16 3.44
N CYS A 20 -6.11 -15.68 2.70
CA CYS A 20 -6.55 -16.32 1.46
C CYS A 20 -6.70 -15.26 0.37
N VAL A 21 -6.24 -15.61 -0.83
CA VAL A 21 -6.49 -14.83 -2.04
C VAL A 21 -7.37 -15.66 -2.96
N GLU A 22 -8.51 -15.10 -3.31
CA GLU A 22 -9.38 -15.66 -4.33
C GLU A 22 -8.93 -15.20 -5.71
N VAL A 23 -8.90 -16.14 -6.65
CA VAL A 23 -8.58 -15.86 -8.04
C VAL A 23 -9.83 -16.06 -8.88
N TRP A 24 -10.20 -15.01 -9.60
CA TRP A 24 -11.39 -14.97 -10.46
C TRP A 24 -10.97 -14.73 -11.91
N ASP A 25 -11.50 -15.54 -12.82
CA ASP A 25 -11.37 -15.39 -14.26
C ASP A 25 -12.46 -14.44 -14.76
N LEU A 26 -12.04 -13.32 -15.34
CA LEU A 26 -12.92 -12.31 -15.91
C LEU A 26 -12.95 -12.34 -17.45
N HIS A 27 -12.26 -13.31 -18.09
CA HIS A 27 -12.23 -13.41 -19.55
C HIS A 27 -13.53 -14.02 -20.12
N ARG A 28 -14.32 -14.68 -19.28
CA ARG A 28 -15.58 -15.32 -19.67
C ARG A 28 -16.73 -14.33 -19.60
N ASP A 29 -17.86 -14.70 -20.22
CA ASP A 29 -19.12 -13.91 -20.20
C ASP A 29 -19.58 -13.54 -18.78
N PHE A 30 -19.15 -14.31 -17.77
CA PHE A 30 -19.43 -14.04 -16.36
C PHE A 30 -18.18 -14.29 -15.50
N PRO A 31 -17.92 -13.46 -14.47
CA PRO A 31 -16.85 -13.69 -13.50
C PRO A 31 -16.95 -15.07 -12.89
N LYS A 32 -15.87 -15.86 -12.99
CA LYS A 32 -15.82 -17.21 -12.43
C LYS A 32 -14.69 -17.33 -11.44
N LYS A 33 -15.02 -17.68 -10.19
CA LYS A 33 -14.01 -18.06 -9.20
C LYS A 33 -13.30 -19.33 -9.66
N ILE A 34 -11.99 -19.24 -9.86
CA ILE A 34 -11.15 -20.34 -10.33
C ILE A 34 -10.58 -21.12 -9.15
N THR A 35 -10.05 -20.42 -8.16
CA THR A 35 -9.38 -21.06 -7.03
C THR A 35 -9.26 -20.12 -5.83
N ARG A 36 -8.88 -20.71 -4.70
CA ARG A 36 -8.37 -20.03 -3.52
C ARG A 36 -6.91 -20.41 -3.32
N ILE A 37 -6.08 -19.43 -2.99
CA ILE A 37 -4.67 -19.65 -2.68
C ILE A 37 -4.47 -19.25 -1.22
N ILE A 38 -4.21 -20.26 -0.39
CA ILE A 38 -4.15 -20.12 1.05
C ILE A 38 -2.70 -19.87 1.46
N HIS A 39 -2.50 -19.02 2.47
CA HIS A 39 -1.23 -18.84 3.15
C HIS A 39 -0.69 -20.21 3.63
N PRO A 40 0.61 -20.51 3.44
CA PRO A 40 1.17 -21.83 3.77
C PRO A 40 1.05 -22.19 5.26
N THR A 41 0.97 -21.19 6.14
CA THR A 41 0.81 -21.35 7.58
C THR A 41 -0.45 -20.66 8.07
N LYS A 42 -0.97 -21.13 9.22
CA LYS A 42 -1.98 -20.37 9.98
C LYS A 42 -1.36 -19.05 10.43
N LEU A 43 -2.07 -17.96 10.21
CA LEU A 43 -1.63 -16.63 10.57
C LEU A 43 -2.20 -16.25 11.95
N PRO A 44 -1.51 -15.40 12.72
CA PRO A 44 -2.05 -14.86 13.97
C PRO A 44 -3.27 -13.96 13.68
N GLU A 45 -4.12 -13.74 14.69
CA GLU A 45 -5.34 -12.95 14.52
C GLU A 45 -5.07 -11.49 14.13
N PHE A 46 -3.95 -10.95 14.60
CA PHE A 46 -3.46 -9.59 14.32
C PHE A 46 -2.64 -9.48 13.03
N ALA A 47 -2.63 -10.51 12.17
CA ALA A 47 -1.98 -10.43 10.87
C ALA A 47 -2.77 -9.55 9.90
N ARG A 48 -2.07 -8.64 9.21
CA ARG A 48 -2.60 -7.84 8.10
C ARG A 48 -1.94 -8.25 6.80
N LEU A 49 -2.71 -8.31 5.72
CA LEU A 49 -2.26 -8.72 4.39
C LEU A 49 -2.57 -7.64 3.38
N TYR A 50 -1.60 -7.34 2.51
CA TYR A 50 -1.72 -6.31 1.49
C TYR A 50 -1.25 -6.87 0.15
N LEU A 51 -2.05 -6.74 -0.92
CA LEU A 51 -1.72 -7.23 -2.25
C LEU A 51 -1.21 -6.11 -3.15
N ALA A 52 -0.20 -6.41 -3.97
CA ALA A 52 0.25 -5.56 -5.07
C ALA A 52 0.66 -6.40 -6.28
N GLU A 53 0.62 -5.78 -7.45
CA GLU A 53 1.32 -6.27 -8.64
C GLU A 53 2.71 -5.62 -8.70
N SER A 54 3.72 -6.38 -9.11
CA SER A 54 5.11 -5.95 -9.22
C SER A 54 5.83 -6.72 -10.33
N LEU A 55 6.20 -6.05 -11.42
CA LEU A 55 6.93 -6.64 -12.55
C LEU A 55 6.26 -7.91 -13.14
N GLY A 56 4.92 -7.94 -13.19
CA GLY A 56 4.12 -9.08 -13.64
C GLY A 56 3.93 -10.18 -12.59
N ASP A 57 4.46 -9.99 -11.39
CA ASP A 57 4.25 -10.89 -10.27
C ASP A 57 3.19 -10.32 -9.33
N ILE A 58 2.31 -11.18 -8.82
CA ILE A 58 1.49 -10.84 -7.66
C ILE A 58 2.31 -11.06 -6.39
N LEU A 59 2.45 -9.99 -5.62
CA LEU A 59 3.06 -9.97 -4.30
C LEU A 59 1.99 -9.73 -3.23
N TYR A 60 2.21 -10.27 -2.04
CA TYR A 60 1.61 -9.70 -0.85
C TYR A 60 2.65 -9.41 0.24
N VAL A 61 2.33 -8.41 1.06
CA VAL A 61 3.02 -8.09 2.31
C VAL A 61 2.15 -8.56 3.47
N LEU A 62 2.74 -9.36 4.35
CA LEU A 62 2.20 -9.76 5.64
C LEU A 62 2.83 -8.88 6.70
N ARG A 63 2.01 -8.15 7.44
CA ARG A 63 2.38 -7.41 8.65
C ARG A 63 1.86 -8.18 9.86
N ILE A 64 2.74 -8.42 10.83
CA ILE A 64 2.40 -9.03 12.12
C ILE A 64 2.77 -8.02 13.20
N THR A 65 1.78 -7.55 13.96
CA THR A 65 1.99 -6.62 15.07
C THR A 65 1.95 -7.39 16.38
N THR A 66 3.08 -7.51 17.08
CA THR A 66 3.14 -8.14 18.40
C THR A 66 3.16 -7.09 19.50
N ASN A 67 2.32 -7.26 20.52
CA ASN A 67 2.42 -6.49 21.76
C ASN A 67 3.41 -7.19 22.69
N HIS A 68 4.42 -6.47 23.18
CA HIS A 68 5.15 -6.88 24.37
C HIS A 68 4.42 -6.28 25.56
N ASP A 69 3.67 -7.12 26.29
CA ASP A 69 3.04 -6.74 27.55
C ASP A 69 4.14 -6.49 28.60
N ASP A 70 4.76 -5.32 28.56
CA ASP A 70 5.45 -4.75 29.72
C ASP A 70 4.51 -3.69 30.29
N ASP A 71 4.04 -3.91 31.53
CA ASP A 71 2.88 -3.26 32.17
C ASP A 71 2.94 -1.72 32.25
N ASN A 72 4.02 -1.09 31.79
CA ASN A 72 4.23 0.36 31.82
C ASN A 72 4.39 1.02 30.43
N HIS A 73 4.68 0.27 29.36
CA HIS A 73 4.78 0.80 27.99
C HIS A 73 4.55 -0.32 26.98
N PRO A 74 3.43 -0.31 26.21
CA PRO A 74 3.22 -1.31 25.18
C PRO A 74 4.21 -1.10 24.03
N ASP A 75 5.28 -1.88 24.03
CA ASP A 75 6.24 -1.92 22.95
C ASP A 75 5.66 -2.75 21.79
N TYR A 76 5.01 -2.06 20.85
CA TYR A 76 4.53 -2.70 19.63
C TYR A 76 5.70 -2.90 18.65
N LYS A 77 5.87 -4.15 18.22
CA LYS A 77 6.81 -4.50 17.16
C LYS A 77 6.06 -5.00 15.95
N ASP A 78 6.28 -4.35 14.81
CA ASP A 78 5.79 -4.81 13.52
C ASP A 78 6.86 -5.66 12.80
N GLU A 79 6.46 -6.85 12.35
CA GLU A 79 7.27 -7.69 11.47
C GLU A 79 6.64 -7.78 10.09
N TYR A 80 7.48 -7.65 9.06
CA TYR A 80 7.06 -7.64 7.66
C TYR A 80 7.64 -8.83 6.90
N PHE A 81 6.76 -9.52 6.17
CA PHE A 81 7.14 -10.64 5.32
C PHE A 81 6.54 -10.46 3.94
N ILE A 82 7.35 -10.63 2.90
CA ILE A 82 6.91 -10.50 1.51
C ILE A 82 6.84 -11.87 0.88
N TYR A 83 5.75 -12.13 0.17
CA TYR A 83 5.52 -13.36 -0.56
C TYR A 83 5.17 -13.05 -2.00
N LYS A 84 5.63 -13.92 -2.89
CA LYS A 84 5.30 -13.93 -4.31
C LYS A 84 4.42 -15.13 -4.63
N LEU A 85 3.43 -14.93 -5.51
CA LEU A 85 2.63 -16.01 -6.03
C LEU A 85 3.44 -16.81 -7.07
N ASN A 86 3.63 -18.11 -6.82
CA ASN A 86 4.03 -19.06 -7.84
C ASN A 86 2.77 -19.55 -8.57
N TYR A 87 2.52 -19.02 -9.76
CA TYR A 87 1.33 -19.35 -10.55
C TYR A 87 1.24 -20.84 -10.91
N CYS A 88 2.37 -21.47 -11.25
CA CYS A 88 2.43 -22.88 -11.64
C CYS A 88 2.08 -23.80 -10.45
N ALA A 89 2.66 -23.52 -9.29
CA ALA A 89 2.45 -24.31 -8.09
C ALA A 89 1.23 -23.87 -7.27
N ARG A 90 0.58 -22.75 -7.64
CA ARG A 90 -0.56 -22.12 -6.94
C ARG A 90 -0.31 -21.97 -5.44
N ARG A 91 0.87 -21.47 -5.08
CA ARG A 91 1.28 -21.29 -3.69
C ARG A 91 2.09 -20.01 -3.51
N TRP A 92 2.15 -19.56 -2.26
CA TRP A 92 2.94 -18.41 -1.87
C TRP A 92 4.36 -18.81 -1.50
N GLU A 93 5.33 -18.07 -2.02
CA GLU A 93 6.75 -18.29 -1.78
C GLU A 93 7.36 -17.03 -1.17
N LYS A 94 7.97 -17.17 0.01
CA LYS A 94 8.62 -16.04 0.70
C LYS A 94 9.77 -15.52 -0.14
N VAL A 95 9.83 -14.21 -0.37
CA VAL A 95 10.91 -13.56 -1.11
C VAL A 95 11.89 -12.87 -0.16
N LYS A 96 13.17 -12.91 -0.51
CA LYS A 96 14.25 -12.25 0.24
C LYS A 96 14.60 -10.85 -0.30
N SER A 97 14.29 -10.61 -1.58
CA SER A 97 14.60 -9.37 -2.27
C SER A 97 13.53 -9.04 -3.30
N LEU A 98 13.28 -7.75 -3.49
CA LEU A 98 12.34 -7.15 -4.43
C LEU A 98 12.96 -6.85 -5.80
N LYS A 99 14.19 -7.31 -6.08
CA LYS A 99 14.86 -7.19 -7.39
C LYS A 99 14.91 -5.75 -7.94
N GLY A 100 15.20 -4.78 -7.07
CA GLY A 100 15.26 -3.36 -7.45
C GLY A 100 13.92 -2.63 -7.42
N GLN A 101 12.85 -3.31 -6.98
CA GLN A 101 11.57 -2.66 -6.67
C GLN A 101 11.56 -2.13 -5.23
N THR A 102 10.61 -1.23 -5.01
CA THR A 102 10.28 -0.61 -3.74
C THR A 102 8.78 -0.66 -3.55
N LEU A 103 8.34 -0.97 -2.34
CA LEU A 103 6.93 -1.06 -1.98
C LEU A 103 6.52 0.14 -1.12
N PHE A 104 5.30 0.62 -1.33
CA PHE A 104 4.66 1.65 -0.50
C PHE A 104 3.40 1.06 0.11
N LEU A 105 3.31 1.08 1.43
CA LEU A 105 2.21 0.55 2.23
C LEU A 105 1.56 1.69 2.99
N GLY A 106 0.25 1.85 2.81
CA GLY A 106 -0.54 2.86 3.51
C GLY A 106 -2.01 2.47 3.53
N GLY A 107 -2.71 2.80 4.62
CA GLY A 107 -4.10 2.38 4.82
C GLY A 107 -4.25 0.87 4.63
N ASN A 108 -5.07 0.46 3.65
CA ASN A 108 -5.24 -0.94 3.23
C ASN A 108 -4.69 -1.22 1.82
N LYS A 109 -3.79 -0.37 1.32
CA LYS A 109 -3.28 -0.40 -0.05
C LYS A 109 -1.77 -0.65 -0.07
N LEU A 110 -1.31 -1.31 -1.14
CA LEU A 110 0.10 -1.56 -1.41
C LEU A 110 0.39 -1.22 -2.87
N LEU A 111 1.47 -0.49 -3.10
CA LEU A 111 1.94 -0.08 -4.42
C LEU A 111 3.39 -0.56 -4.60
N SER A 112 3.72 -1.10 -5.77
CA SER A 112 5.10 -1.46 -6.14
C SER A 112 5.62 -0.55 -7.24
N LEU A 113 6.88 -0.15 -7.13
CA LEU A 113 7.55 0.73 -8.09
C LEU A 113 9.00 0.33 -8.31
N CYS A 114 9.52 0.68 -9.48
CA CYS A 114 10.94 0.53 -9.79
C CYS A 114 11.73 1.69 -9.18
N ALA A 115 12.61 1.40 -8.22
CA ALA A 115 13.42 2.44 -7.58
C ALA A 115 14.47 3.08 -8.52
N ARG A 116 14.72 2.49 -9.70
CA ARG A 116 15.58 3.13 -10.72
C ARG A 116 14.91 4.35 -11.36
N ASP A 117 13.59 4.39 -11.39
CA ASP A 117 12.85 5.52 -11.95
C ASP A 117 12.84 6.72 -10.99
N PHE A 118 13.18 6.48 -9.71
CA PHE A 118 13.07 7.44 -8.62
C PHE A 118 14.25 7.29 -7.65
N PRO A 119 15.38 7.97 -7.90
CA PRO A 119 16.61 7.82 -7.11
C PRO A 119 16.46 8.21 -5.63
N GLU A 120 15.40 8.93 -5.26
CA GLU A 120 15.05 9.27 -3.88
C GLU A 120 14.55 8.08 -3.06
N TRP A 121 14.19 6.98 -3.73
CA TRP A 121 13.70 5.77 -3.08
C TRP A 121 14.75 4.66 -3.17
N GLU A 122 15.02 4.06 -2.03
CA GLU A 122 15.97 2.95 -1.97
C GLU A 122 15.35 1.68 -2.53
N GLN A 123 16.12 0.96 -3.36
CA GLN A 123 15.77 -0.37 -3.83
C GLN A 123 15.61 -1.35 -2.65
N ASN A 124 14.80 -2.39 -2.85
CA ASN A 124 14.58 -3.43 -1.84
C ASN A 124 14.10 -2.87 -0.49
N SER A 125 13.19 -1.90 -0.58
CA SER A 125 12.66 -1.20 0.58
C SER A 125 11.14 -1.22 0.62
N LEU A 126 10.60 -1.19 1.84
CA LEU A 126 9.19 -1.01 2.14
C LEU A 126 9.01 0.34 2.85
N TYR A 127 8.28 1.26 2.23
CA TYR A 127 7.92 2.56 2.81
C TYR A 127 6.51 2.47 3.39
N ILE A 128 6.41 2.60 4.69
CA ILE A 128 5.16 2.65 5.44
C ILE A 128 4.79 4.11 5.61
N THR A 129 3.68 4.51 5.01
CA THR A 129 3.10 5.83 5.22
C THR A 129 2.20 5.74 6.45
N TYR A 130 2.56 6.46 7.52
CA TYR A 130 1.82 6.49 8.77
C TYR A 130 1.15 7.86 8.97
N ARG A 131 0.16 7.92 9.86
CA ARG A 131 -0.59 9.13 10.19
C ARG A 131 -0.70 9.34 11.70
N PHE A 132 -0.39 10.55 12.13
CA PHE A 132 -0.66 11.02 13.49
C PHE A 132 -2.13 11.51 13.65
N PRO A 133 -2.82 11.29 14.79
CA PRO A 133 -2.37 10.57 15.98
C PRO A 133 -2.84 9.11 16.02
N PHE A 134 -3.61 8.60 15.06
CA PHE A 134 -4.21 7.26 15.21
C PHE A 134 -3.20 6.10 15.15
N ASP A 135 -1.96 6.31 14.70
CA ASP A 135 -0.83 5.41 14.92
C ASP A 135 -0.14 5.65 16.29
N LEU A 136 -0.97 5.73 17.35
CA LEU A 136 -0.72 6.26 18.71
C LEU A 136 0.33 5.51 19.56
N PHE A 137 1.20 4.70 18.97
CA PHE A 137 2.17 3.89 19.72
C PHE A 137 3.62 4.08 19.30
N ALA A 138 3.90 5.02 18.41
CA ALA A 138 5.26 5.34 18.03
C ALA A 138 5.67 6.63 18.76
N ASP A 139 6.16 6.45 19.98
CA ASP A 139 6.87 7.50 20.72
C ASP A 139 7.90 8.14 19.79
N GLY A 140 7.91 9.47 19.81
CA GLY A 140 8.81 10.29 19.02
C GLY A 140 10.25 9.82 19.17
N ASP A 141 10.99 9.86 18.06
CA ASP A 141 12.45 9.79 18.00
C ASP A 141 13.13 8.42 17.72
N GLN A 142 12.40 7.34 17.43
CA GLN A 142 13.01 6.07 16.93
C GLN A 142 12.43 5.57 15.59
N TYR A 143 12.47 6.38 14.55
CA TYR A 143 11.89 6.03 13.24
C TYR A 143 12.86 5.43 12.20
N PHE A 144 14.04 5.00 12.64
CA PHE A 144 14.97 4.20 11.83
C PHE A 144 15.23 2.86 12.52
N ARG A 145 14.20 2.05 12.72
CA ARG A 145 14.46 0.63 13.01
C ARG A 145 14.61 -0.09 11.69
N ASP A 146 15.84 -0.51 11.42
CA ASP A 146 16.16 -1.55 10.46
C ASP A 146 15.53 -2.86 10.98
N VAL A 147 14.20 -3.01 10.85
CA VAL A 147 13.46 -4.21 11.31
C VAL A 147 13.62 -5.38 10.33
N GLY A 148 14.68 -5.37 9.52
CA GLY A 148 14.91 -6.34 8.46
C GLY A 148 15.18 -7.74 8.98
N LEU A 149 14.13 -8.55 9.16
CA LEU A 149 14.26 -9.99 8.96
C LEU A 149 14.38 -10.21 7.44
N ASN A 150 15.62 -10.24 6.95
CA ASN A 150 16.12 -10.29 5.55
C ASN A 150 16.65 -8.93 5.05
N GLU A 151 17.28 -8.92 3.88
CA GLU A 151 17.85 -7.75 3.17
C GLU A 151 16.86 -6.59 2.89
N LEU A 152 15.60 -6.70 3.34
CA LEU A 152 14.54 -5.72 3.13
C LEU A 152 14.65 -4.60 4.15
N LYS A 153 14.82 -3.37 3.68
CA LYS A 153 14.80 -2.17 4.52
C LYS A 153 13.38 -1.69 4.71
N VAL A 154 13.02 -1.30 5.94
CA VAL A 154 11.70 -0.74 6.24
C VAL A 154 11.87 0.72 6.63
N TRP A 155 11.14 1.59 5.94
CA TRP A 155 11.14 3.03 6.18
C TRP A 155 9.75 3.44 6.65
N VAL A 156 9.69 4.27 7.68
CA VAL A 156 8.45 4.85 8.17
C VAL A 156 8.50 6.33 7.83
N MET A 157 7.50 6.83 7.12
CA MET A 157 7.51 8.17 6.54
C MET A 157 6.15 8.85 6.66
N HIS A 158 6.16 10.13 6.98
CA HIS A 158 4.94 10.93 7.01
C HIS A 158 4.40 11.15 5.59
N ILE A 159 3.07 11.13 5.41
CA ILE A 159 2.44 11.29 4.09
C ILE A 159 2.90 12.56 3.34
N TRP A 160 3.03 13.69 4.05
CA TRP A 160 3.55 14.94 3.47
C TRP A 160 5.00 14.83 2.98
N GLU A 161 5.86 14.09 3.71
CA GLU A 161 7.24 13.87 3.26
C GLU A 161 7.25 13.00 1.99
N ALA A 162 6.36 12.02 1.91
CA ALA A 162 6.17 11.22 0.71
C ALA A 162 5.77 12.10 -0.49
N ILE A 163 4.79 12.98 -0.31
CA ILE A 163 4.30 13.91 -1.33
C ILE A 163 5.44 14.83 -1.80
N LEU A 164 6.18 15.45 -0.87
CA LEU A 164 7.30 16.34 -1.20
C LEU A 164 8.40 15.64 -2.00
N ARG A 165 8.74 14.39 -1.66
CA ARG A 165 9.73 13.61 -2.42
C ARG A 165 9.23 13.30 -3.82
N VAL A 166 7.94 13.04 -3.99
CA VAL A 166 7.31 12.82 -5.30
C VAL A 166 7.30 14.08 -6.15
N GLU A 167 6.95 15.22 -5.57
CA GLU A 167 6.99 16.53 -6.23
C GLU A 167 8.41 16.88 -6.68
N LYS A 168 9.41 16.65 -5.83
CA LYS A 168 10.81 16.84 -6.17
C LYS A 168 11.25 15.95 -7.33
N ALA A 169 10.86 14.68 -7.32
CA ALA A 169 11.16 13.75 -8.42
C ALA A 169 10.55 14.25 -9.75
N LEU A 170 9.34 14.80 -9.71
CA LEU A 170 8.69 15.41 -10.87
C LEU A 170 9.41 16.65 -11.37
N GLU A 171 9.81 17.57 -10.49
CA GLU A 171 10.55 18.78 -10.87
C GLU A 171 11.84 18.43 -11.64
N MET A 172 12.52 17.36 -11.23
CA MET A 172 13.73 16.89 -11.90
C MET A 172 13.49 16.33 -13.31
N THR A 173 12.25 15.93 -13.65
CA THR A 173 11.90 15.47 -15.01
C THR A 173 11.70 16.58 -16.04
N LYS A 174 11.85 17.86 -15.66
CA LYS A 174 11.86 19.05 -16.56
C LYS A 174 10.61 19.22 -17.45
N ARG A 175 9.41 18.89 -16.99
CA ARG A 175 8.14 19.25 -17.66
C ARG A 175 7.24 20.10 -16.77
N LYS A 176 7.73 21.31 -16.46
CA LYS A 176 7.09 22.26 -15.53
C LYS A 176 5.71 22.75 -15.99
N ASP A 177 5.55 22.98 -17.29
CA ASP A 177 4.39 23.72 -17.82
C ASP A 177 3.09 22.90 -17.93
N SER A 178 3.19 21.57 -17.86
CA SER A 178 2.02 20.67 -17.94
C SER A 178 1.50 20.25 -16.56
N TRP A 179 2.35 20.30 -15.53
CA TRP A 179 2.09 19.71 -14.21
C TRP A 179 1.30 20.61 -13.27
N GLU A 180 1.64 21.91 -13.17
CA GLU A 180 0.90 22.85 -12.32
C GLU A 180 -0.59 22.90 -12.72
N PHE A 181 -0.88 22.77 -14.02
CA PHE A 181 -2.23 22.70 -14.55
C PHE A 181 -2.94 21.37 -14.20
N LEU A 182 -2.23 20.24 -14.22
CA LEU A 182 -2.77 18.91 -13.88
C LEU A 182 -3.02 18.76 -12.36
N CYS A 183 -2.11 19.23 -11.51
CA CYS A 183 -2.29 19.30 -10.06
C CYS A 183 -3.47 20.18 -9.68
N TYR A 184 -3.54 21.40 -10.23
CA TYR A 184 -4.64 22.31 -9.95
C TYR A 184 -5.98 21.75 -10.42
N LYS A 185 -6.04 21.17 -11.64
CA LYS A 185 -7.26 20.56 -12.18
C LYS A 185 -7.69 19.34 -11.38
N LYS A 186 -6.76 18.47 -10.97
CA LYS A 186 -7.07 17.24 -10.22
C LYS A 186 -7.42 17.53 -8.77
N HIS A 187 -6.75 18.49 -8.12
CA HIS A 187 -7.11 18.94 -6.77
C HIS A 187 -8.53 19.56 -6.77
N LYS A 188 -8.86 20.34 -7.81
CA LYS A 188 -10.21 20.90 -8.04
C LYS A 188 -11.26 19.81 -8.34
N GLU A 189 -10.98 18.86 -9.21
CA GLU A 189 -11.89 17.74 -9.54
C GLU A 189 -12.15 16.79 -8.36
N ILE A 190 -11.14 16.57 -7.51
CA ILE A 190 -11.26 15.78 -6.27
C ILE A 190 -12.08 16.53 -5.22
N SER A 191 -11.90 17.85 -5.09
CA SER A 191 -12.77 18.69 -4.25
C SER A 191 -14.22 18.71 -4.74
N GLU A 192 -14.45 18.46 -6.04
CA GLU A 192 -15.76 18.52 -6.71
C GLU A 192 -16.39 17.13 -6.99
N LYS A 193 -15.82 16.02 -6.49
CA LYS A 193 -16.33 14.62 -6.62
C LYS A 193 -16.64 14.16 -8.06
N LYS A 194 -15.67 14.19 -8.97
CA LYS A 194 -15.76 13.43 -10.24
C LYS A 194 -14.53 12.57 -10.48
N PHE A 195 -14.71 11.24 -10.43
CA PHE A 195 -13.68 10.28 -10.86
C PHE A 195 -13.84 10.00 -12.36
N LEU A 196 -12.82 10.31 -13.15
CA LEU A 196 -12.72 9.87 -14.54
C LEU A 196 -11.76 8.69 -14.64
N VAL A 197 -12.24 7.60 -15.25
CA VAL A 197 -11.44 6.45 -15.65
C VAL A 197 -10.53 6.89 -16.80
N MET A 198 -9.21 6.86 -16.60
CA MET A 198 -8.27 7.11 -17.71
C MET A 198 -8.16 5.86 -18.60
N GLU A 199 -8.35 6.08 -19.90
CA GLU A 199 -8.27 5.07 -20.94
C GLU A 199 -6.81 4.64 -21.14
N LYS A 200 -6.56 3.32 -21.03
CA LYS A 200 -5.24 2.69 -21.17
C LYS A 200 -4.79 2.76 -22.64
N SER A 201 -3.85 3.65 -22.96
CA SER A 201 -3.00 3.46 -24.14
C SER A 201 -1.54 3.76 -23.78
N ALA A 202 -0.72 2.71 -23.80
CA ALA A 202 0.74 2.68 -23.75
C ALA A 202 1.43 3.80 -22.95
N LEU A 203 1.46 3.65 -21.62
CA LEU A 203 2.17 4.54 -20.70
C LEU A 203 3.32 3.79 -20.03
N ASP A 204 4.53 4.01 -20.54
CA ASP A 204 5.80 3.57 -19.94
C ASP A 204 6.64 4.77 -19.46
N THR A 205 6.02 5.94 -19.32
CA THR A 205 6.72 7.18 -18.94
C THR A 205 6.80 7.34 -17.43
N ILE A 206 7.88 7.98 -16.96
CA ILE A 206 8.09 8.33 -15.55
C ILE A 206 6.90 9.13 -15.00
N GLU A 207 6.30 10.02 -15.81
CA GLU A 207 5.12 10.81 -15.45
C GLU A 207 3.92 9.96 -14.99
N GLU A 208 3.63 8.84 -15.67
CA GLU A 208 2.49 8.00 -15.28
C GLU A 208 2.76 7.26 -13.97
N LYS A 209 3.99 6.77 -13.78
CA LYS A 209 4.42 6.13 -12.53
C LYS A 209 4.32 7.13 -11.38
N THR A 210 4.70 8.38 -11.62
CA THR A 210 4.55 9.42 -10.61
C THR A 210 3.10 9.75 -10.30
N LEU A 211 2.25 9.87 -11.32
CA LEU A 211 0.80 10.07 -11.15
C LEU A 211 0.16 8.94 -10.33
N LYS A 212 0.63 7.69 -10.50
CA LYS A 212 0.20 6.55 -9.68
C LYS A 212 0.60 6.71 -8.22
N ILE A 213 1.84 7.16 -7.94
CA ILE A 213 2.27 7.46 -6.55
C ILE A 213 1.40 8.58 -5.96
N TRP A 214 1.25 9.68 -6.69
CA TRP A 214 0.49 10.82 -6.19
C TRP A 214 -0.97 10.46 -5.94
N ALA A 215 -1.62 9.72 -6.85
CA ALA A 215 -2.97 9.23 -6.65
C ALA A 215 -3.07 8.30 -5.43
N PHE A 216 -2.08 7.41 -5.24
CA PHE A 216 -2.00 6.56 -4.04
C PHE A 216 -1.90 7.40 -2.76
N LEU A 217 -1.02 8.40 -2.72
CA LEU A 217 -0.84 9.26 -1.54
C LEU A 217 -2.08 10.12 -1.27
N VAL A 218 -2.69 10.70 -2.30
CA VAL A 218 -3.92 11.51 -2.13
C VAL A 218 -5.10 10.65 -1.68
N ASP A 219 -5.25 9.44 -2.21
CA ASP A 219 -6.27 8.51 -1.74
C ASP A 219 -6.10 8.22 -0.24
N LEU A 220 -4.86 8.01 0.22
CA LEU A 220 -4.56 7.82 1.64
C LEU A 220 -4.91 9.05 2.47
N GLU A 221 -4.67 10.25 1.95
CA GLU A 221 -5.04 11.50 2.61
C GLU A 221 -6.56 11.67 2.72
N VAL A 222 -7.30 11.36 1.64
CA VAL A 222 -8.77 11.46 1.62
C VAL A 222 -9.41 10.43 2.56
N GLU A 223 -8.96 9.17 2.54
CA GLU A 223 -9.41 8.14 3.48
C GLU A 223 -9.20 8.60 4.92
N ALA A 224 -8.03 9.17 5.19
CA ALA A 224 -7.68 9.78 6.47
C ALA A 224 -8.66 10.90 6.88
N PHE A 225 -9.01 11.83 5.99
CA PHE A 225 -9.98 12.89 6.32
C PHE A 225 -11.38 12.35 6.61
N GLN A 226 -11.84 11.35 5.87
CA GLN A 226 -13.15 10.74 6.07
C GLN A 226 -13.26 10.03 7.42
N GLU A 227 -12.23 9.31 7.83
CA GLU A 227 -12.20 8.59 9.11
C GLU A 227 -12.23 9.54 10.31
N VAL A 228 -11.50 10.68 10.25
CA VAL A 228 -11.57 11.71 11.29
C VAL A 228 -12.94 12.35 11.38
N ALA A 229 -13.55 12.66 10.24
CA ALA A 229 -14.90 13.22 10.20
C ALA A 229 -15.94 12.26 10.80
N LEU A 230 -15.84 10.97 10.49
CA LEU A 230 -16.71 9.94 11.06
C LEU A 230 -16.52 9.83 12.58
N ASN A 231 -15.28 9.73 13.07
CA ASN A 231 -14.99 9.61 14.50
C ASN A 231 -15.44 10.85 15.28
N SER A 232 -15.27 12.05 14.70
CA SER A 232 -15.74 13.30 15.31
C SER A 232 -17.27 13.37 15.40
N ILE A 233 -17.99 12.75 14.46
CA ILE A 233 -19.46 12.62 14.51
C ILE A 233 -19.88 11.63 15.60
N PHE A 234 -19.18 10.49 15.71
CA PHE A 234 -19.44 9.49 16.76
C PHE A 234 -19.16 10.02 18.18
N ASP A 235 -18.10 10.80 18.38
CA ASP A 235 -17.77 11.40 19.68
C ASP A 235 -18.81 12.47 20.11
N LEU A 236 -19.43 13.15 19.14
CA LEU A 236 -20.52 14.11 19.39
C LEU A 236 -21.84 13.41 19.74
N GLU A 237 -22.12 12.22 19.21
CA GLU A 237 -23.31 11.44 19.56
C GLU A 237 -23.18 10.81 20.96
N ILE A 238 -21.99 10.33 21.33
CA ILE A 238 -21.74 9.70 22.65
C ILE A 238 -21.73 10.73 23.78
N SER A 239 -21.32 11.98 23.53
CA SER A 239 -21.35 13.07 24.53
C SER A 239 -22.74 13.70 24.73
N SER A 240 -23.76 13.25 23.98
CA SER A 240 -25.13 13.76 24.03
C SER A 240 -26.14 12.83 24.73
N GLN A 241 -25.68 11.73 25.33
CA GLN A 241 -26.47 10.83 26.21
C GLN A 241 -26.00 10.92 27.67
#